data_AF-A0A8H8Z017-F1
#
_entry.id   AF-A0A8H8Z017-F1
#
_cell.length_a   1.000
_cell.length_b   1.000
_cell.length_c   1.000
_cell.angle_alpha   90.00
_cell.angle_beta   90.00
_cell.angle_gamma   90.00
#
_symmetry.space_group_name_H-M   'P 1'
#
loop_
_entity.id
_entity.type
_entity.pdbx_description
1 polymer ?
#
loop_
_entity_poly.entity_id
_entity_poly.type
_entity_poly.pdbx_seq_one_letter_code
_entity_poly.pdbx_strand_id
1 'polypeptide(L)'
;MNFRMYWIWLLLALAGCMQLPKVEGPQGADFAGKTQKGQSLVPKQELTSEILFDFLLGETALQRDNLDVAVESYTRLAKKTRDPRIAERATDIALRARRSDEAEQAVVLWIELEPDAINARQAAAALFVSIGKLEKARPHLEKLLSSDRSAADKGFMHLSRLLSRHSDKNATLKLMRQLATPYPDLPEAHFAVSQAAWSANQLELALQAMKRALALRPDWEIAAIHQGRILQKIANAEAMAFYENYLAKYPKANDMRIAYVRMLMSEKNFASARDQFEKLMVENPFNADIALAVGLLSLELNDIAGAEENFKKALDLGYEDPDNIYFNLGRIYEVTQQTEKAMEFYRQVSGGERYLLAQIRYAVLLLRKEGIGSARHHLHQLSPENDQQYAQLILAEAQLLREVNAHDEVFNLLDKGLSKIPDHPDLLYDRALAADKIGMFDITERDLRKLIELRPDNAHAYNALGYSLAERGLRLPEALALIKKAVELAPDDPYIMDSLGWVYYRMGKLNEGLNYLNLAFASRPDPEIAAHLGEVLWAKGAREDAEKIWRSALEANPGNEVLLDTMKRLMQE
;
A
#
# COMPACT_ATOMS: atom_id res chain seq x y z
N MET A 1 13.17 10.79 4.39
CA MET A 1 13.03 11.07 2.95
C MET A 1 12.28 9.90 2.32
N ASN A 2 11.11 10.19 1.75
CA ASN A 2 10.11 9.25 1.26
C ASN A 2 10.66 8.32 0.17
N PHE A 3 10.29 7.05 0.18
CA PHE A 3 9.51 6.43 -0.92
C PHE A 3 8.94 5.06 -0.47
N ARG A 4 7.61 5.04 -0.26
CA ARG A 4 6.74 3.86 -0.20
C ARG A 4 6.41 3.40 -1.63
N MET A 5 5.84 2.19 -1.72
CA MET A 5 5.09 1.59 -2.84
C MET A 5 5.99 0.75 -3.78
N TYR A 6 5.83 -0.57 -3.91
CA TYR A 6 4.70 -1.24 -4.54
C TYR A 6 4.64 -2.73 -4.15
N TRP A 7 3.41 -3.18 -3.88
CA TRP A 7 2.98 -4.56 -3.73
C TRP A 7 2.64 -5.19 -5.10
N ILE A 8 2.69 -6.52 -5.15
CA ILE A 8 1.95 -7.45 -6.04
C ILE A 8 2.44 -7.58 -7.48
N TRP A 9 3.23 -8.63 -7.72
CA TRP A 9 3.13 -9.53 -8.88
C TRP A 9 3.60 -10.91 -8.44
N LEU A 10 2.73 -11.92 -8.44
CA LEU A 10 2.94 -13.24 -9.05
C LEU A 10 1.78 -14.20 -8.71
N LEU A 11 0.83 -14.31 -9.63
CA LEU A 11 0.09 -15.54 -9.89
C LEU A 11 0.57 -15.98 -11.26
N LEU A 12 1.36 -17.05 -11.34
CA LEU A 12 1.57 -17.90 -12.52
C LEU A 12 2.62 -18.97 -12.20
N ALA A 13 2.18 -20.18 -11.82
CA ALA A 13 2.77 -21.45 -12.27
C ALA A 13 2.13 -22.63 -11.54
N LEU A 14 1.10 -23.24 -12.13
CA LEU A 14 0.86 -24.69 -12.03
C LEU A 14 0.13 -25.13 -13.32
N ALA A 15 0.92 -25.42 -14.35
CA ALA A 15 0.47 -26.16 -15.52
C ALA A 15 0.53 -27.65 -15.18
N GLY A 16 -0.60 -28.21 -14.72
CA GLY A 16 -0.80 -29.65 -14.65
C GLY A 16 -1.09 -30.20 -16.05
N CYS A 17 -0.26 -31.14 -16.51
CA CYS A 17 -0.51 -31.92 -17.72
C CYS A 17 -1.82 -32.70 -17.58
N MET A 18 -2.80 -32.41 -18.43
CA MET A 18 -3.90 -33.33 -18.73
C MET A 18 -4.07 -33.43 -20.25
N GLN A 19 -3.89 -34.66 -20.74
CA GLN A 19 -4.13 -35.06 -22.13
C GLN A 19 -5.59 -34.84 -22.49
N LEU A 20 -5.83 -34.03 -23.53
CA LEU A 20 -7.15 -33.92 -24.17
C LEU A 20 -7.38 -35.12 -25.10
N PRO A 21 -8.57 -35.75 -25.09
CA PRO A 21 -8.93 -36.80 -26.02
C PRO A 21 -9.10 -36.23 -27.43
N LYS A 22 -8.69 -37.04 -28.41
CA LYS A 22 -8.86 -36.81 -29.85
C LYS A 22 -10.37 -36.77 -30.16
N VAL A 23 -10.89 -35.61 -30.54
CA VAL A 23 -12.27 -35.50 -31.08
C VAL A 23 -12.18 -35.55 -32.60
N GLU A 24 -12.74 -36.61 -33.16
CA GLU A 24 -12.95 -36.82 -34.59
C GLU A 24 -13.86 -35.72 -35.16
N GLY A 25 -13.48 -35.16 -36.31
CA GLY A 25 -14.25 -34.10 -36.96
C GLY A 25 -15.55 -34.64 -37.58
N PRO A 26 -16.69 -33.92 -37.49
CA PRO A 26 -17.84 -34.21 -38.31
C PRO A 26 -17.65 -33.60 -39.71
N GLN A 27 -17.72 -34.48 -40.72
CA GLN A 27 -17.97 -34.10 -42.10
C GLN A 27 -19.39 -33.54 -42.25
N GLY A 28 -19.49 -32.43 -42.99
CA GLY A 28 -20.59 -32.04 -43.89
C GLY A 28 -22.04 -32.16 -43.42
N ALA A 29 -22.65 -31.01 -43.12
CA ALA A 29 -24.05 -30.77 -43.45
C ALA A 29 -24.30 -29.29 -43.76
N ASP A 30 -25.03 -29.10 -44.85
CA ASP A 30 -25.40 -27.90 -45.58
C ASP A 30 -26.09 -26.82 -44.71
N PHE A 31 -25.56 -25.59 -44.74
CA PHE A 31 -26.31 -24.38 -44.39
C PHE A 31 -26.36 -23.45 -45.61
N ALA A 32 -27.11 -23.90 -46.62
CA ALA A 32 -27.64 -23.04 -47.66
C ALA A 32 -28.74 -22.13 -47.07
N GLY A 33 -28.32 -20.99 -46.50
CA GLY A 33 -29.19 -19.97 -45.92
C GLY A 33 -28.86 -18.57 -46.45
N LYS A 34 -29.24 -18.32 -47.70
CA LYS A 34 -29.44 -17.02 -48.38
C LYS A 34 -28.67 -15.81 -47.81
N THR A 35 -27.42 -15.64 -48.22
CA THR A 35 -26.80 -14.31 -48.35
C THR A 35 -27.29 -13.65 -49.63
N GLN A 36 -28.07 -12.59 -49.49
CA GLN A 36 -28.38 -11.69 -50.60
C GLN A 36 -27.08 -11.10 -51.16
N LYS A 37 -27.01 -11.10 -52.50
CA LYS A 37 -25.94 -10.53 -53.33
C LYS A 37 -25.56 -9.11 -52.91
N GLY A 38 -24.43 -8.97 -52.24
CA GLY A 38 -23.50 -7.86 -52.47
C GLY A 38 -22.37 -8.43 -53.33
N GLN A 39 -22.31 -8.06 -54.61
CA GLN A 39 -21.15 -8.39 -55.45
C GLN A 39 -19.91 -7.82 -54.75
N SER A 40 -18.95 -8.66 -54.35
CA SER A 40 -17.63 -8.14 -54.01
C SER A 40 -17.11 -7.44 -55.27
N LEU A 41 -16.89 -6.14 -55.14
CA LEU A 41 -16.27 -5.31 -56.16
C LEU A 41 -14.80 -5.72 -56.24
N VAL A 42 -14.52 -6.91 -56.75
CA VAL A 42 -13.16 -7.32 -57.11
C VAL A 42 -12.80 -6.47 -58.33
N PRO A 43 -11.85 -5.53 -58.24
CA PRO A 43 -11.44 -4.78 -59.41
C PRO A 43 -10.91 -5.78 -60.44
N LYS A 44 -11.33 -5.64 -61.71
CA LYS A 44 -10.80 -6.43 -62.83
C LYS A 44 -9.41 -5.90 -63.18
N GLN A 45 -8.46 -6.10 -62.28
CA GLN A 45 -7.08 -5.68 -62.45
C GLN A 45 -6.29 -6.82 -63.11
N GLU A 46 -5.64 -6.53 -64.24
CA GLU A 46 -4.73 -7.48 -64.88
C GLU A 46 -3.48 -7.66 -64.01
N LEU A 47 -3.06 -8.92 -63.82
CA LEU A 47 -1.86 -9.27 -63.07
C LEU A 47 -0.62 -8.95 -63.92
N THR A 48 -0.16 -7.71 -63.85
CA THR A 48 1.10 -7.28 -64.48
C THR A 48 2.31 -7.85 -63.73
N SER A 49 3.45 -8.00 -64.43
CA SER A 49 4.72 -8.41 -63.82
C SER A 49 5.14 -7.51 -62.66
N GLU A 50 4.84 -6.21 -62.74
CA GLU A 50 5.10 -5.24 -61.69
C GLU A 50 4.24 -5.47 -60.43
N ILE A 51 2.93 -5.77 -60.59
CA ILE A 51 2.04 -6.11 -59.47
C ILE A 51 2.49 -7.41 -58.80
N LEU A 52 2.84 -8.42 -59.60
CA LEU A 52 3.35 -9.69 -59.08
C LEU A 52 4.68 -9.50 -58.33
N PHE A 53 5.59 -8.68 -58.88
CA PHE A 53 6.85 -8.36 -58.24
C PHE A 53 6.65 -7.64 -56.90
N ASP A 54 5.84 -6.57 -56.86
CA ASP A 54 5.59 -5.82 -55.63
C ASP A 54 4.91 -6.69 -54.56
N PHE A 55 3.99 -7.59 -54.95
CA PHE A 55 3.33 -8.52 -54.04
C PHE A 55 4.31 -9.52 -53.43
N LEU A 56 5.13 -10.18 -54.27
CA LEU A 56 6.15 -11.13 -53.79
C LEU A 56 7.22 -10.44 -52.94
N LEU A 57 7.63 -9.22 -53.31
CA LEU A 57 8.56 -8.42 -52.52
C LEU A 57 7.97 -8.10 -51.15
N GLY A 58 6.72 -7.64 -51.09
CA GLY A 58 6.02 -7.35 -49.84
C GLY A 58 5.90 -8.56 -48.93
N GLU A 59 5.44 -9.71 -49.45
CA GLU A 59 5.30 -10.94 -48.66
C GLU A 59 6.65 -11.52 -48.21
N THR A 60 7.67 -11.47 -49.07
CA THR A 60 9.04 -11.91 -48.69
C THR A 60 9.62 -11.00 -47.61
N ALA A 61 9.37 -9.69 -47.69
CA ALA A 61 9.79 -8.73 -46.68
C ALA A 61 9.09 -9.00 -45.34
N LEU A 62 7.78 -9.27 -45.33
CA LEU A 62 7.04 -9.67 -44.13
C LEU A 62 7.57 -10.95 -43.49
N GLN A 63 7.87 -11.98 -44.30
CA GLN A 63 8.46 -13.23 -43.80
C GLN A 63 9.83 -13.03 -43.17
N ARG A 64 10.54 -11.97 -43.55
CA ARG A 64 11.86 -11.59 -43.03
C ARG A 64 11.81 -10.48 -41.97
N ASP A 65 10.61 -10.13 -41.49
CA ASP A 65 10.36 -9.05 -40.54
C ASP A 65 10.88 -7.67 -40.99
N ASN A 66 11.02 -7.47 -42.31
CA ASN A 66 11.40 -6.19 -42.90
C ASN A 66 10.13 -5.37 -43.20
N LEU A 67 9.62 -4.71 -42.15
CA LEU A 67 8.36 -3.99 -42.20
C LEU A 67 8.40 -2.74 -43.10
N ASP A 68 9.53 -2.03 -43.21
CA ASP A 68 9.61 -0.83 -44.05
C ASP A 68 9.41 -1.16 -45.54
N VAL A 69 10.11 -2.19 -46.03
CA VAL A 69 9.95 -2.65 -47.43
C VAL A 69 8.53 -3.18 -47.67
N ALA A 70 7.96 -3.89 -46.70
CA ALA A 70 6.59 -4.38 -46.79
C ALA A 70 5.58 -3.24 -46.86
N VAL A 71 5.71 -2.19 -46.03
CA VAL A 71 4.85 -0.99 -46.04
C VAL A 71 4.91 -0.31 -47.39
N GLU A 72 6.11 -0.07 -47.94
CA GLU A 72 6.26 0.61 -49.23
C GLU A 72 5.61 -0.18 -50.37
N SER A 73 5.90 -1.48 -50.45
CA SER A 73 5.33 -2.37 -51.48
C SER A 73 3.81 -2.44 -51.38
N TYR A 74 3.25 -2.67 -50.18
CA TYR A 74 1.82 -2.77 -50.01
C TYR A 74 1.08 -1.45 -50.19
N THR A 75 1.71 -0.32 -49.86
CA THR A 75 1.15 1.01 -50.14
C THR A 75 1.05 1.27 -51.65
N ARG A 76 2.08 0.89 -52.43
CA ARG A 76 2.05 0.97 -53.90
C ARG A 76 0.98 0.05 -54.47
N LEU A 77 0.94 -1.20 -54.02
CA LEU A 77 -0.05 -2.19 -54.46
C LEU A 77 -1.47 -1.72 -54.19
N ALA A 78 -1.76 -1.22 -52.99
CA ALA A 78 -3.09 -0.73 -52.63
C ALA A 78 -3.54 0.39 -53.58
N LYS A 79 -2.67 1.40 -53.79
CA LYS A 79 -2.95 2.52 -54.70
C LYS A 79 -3.16 2.09 -56.15
N LYS A 80 -2.33 1.17 -56.65
CA LYS A 80 -2.35 0.73 -58.06
C LYS A 80 -3.51 -0.21 -58.36
N THR A 81 -3.75 -1.17 -57.48
CA THR A 81 -4.79 -2.19 -57.69
C THR A 81 -6.18 -1.68 -57.30
N ARG A 82 -6.24 -0.73 -56.35
CA ARG A 82 -7.49 -0.28 -55.73
C ARG A 82 -8.34 -1.48 -55.27
N ASP A 83 -7.69 -2.55 -54.82
CA ASP A 83 -8.34 -3.75 -54.28
C ASP A 83 -8.50 -3.58 -52.76
N PRO A 84 -9.73 -3.68 -52.22
CA PRO A 84 -9.97 -3.46 -50.80
C PRO A 84 -9.21 -4.44 -49.90
N ARG A 85 -8.93 -5.67 -50.35
CA ARG A 85 -8.16 -6.66 -49.58
C ARG A 85 -6.70 -6.27 -49.46
N ILE A 86 -6.15 -5.66 -50.51
CA ILE A 86 -4.79 -5.13 -50.53
C ILE A 86 -4.72 -3.86 -49.68
N ALA A 87 -5.76 -3.02 -49.70
CA ALA A 87 -5.86 -1.84 -48.84
C ALA A 87 -5.99 -2.21 -47.35
N GLU A 88 -6.77 -3.25 -47.01
CA GLU A 88 -6.84 -3.85 -45.67
C GLU A 88 -5.46 -4.34 -45.22
N ARG A 89 -4.80 -5.15 -46.07
CA ARG A 89 -3.45 -5.68 -45.78
C ARG A 89 -2.43 -4.55 -45.59
N ALA A 90 -2.44 -3.55 -46.47
CA ALA A 90 -1.56 -2.39 -46.36
C ALA A 90 -1.80 -1.62 -45.05
N THR A 91 -3.06 -1.50 -44.62
CA THR A 91 -3.43 -0.88 -43.34
C THR A 91 -2.85 -1.66 -42.16
N ASP A 92 -3.04 -2.98 -42.10
CA ASP A 92 -2.49 -3.82 -41.00
C ASP A 92 -0.97 -3.74 -40.92
N ILE A 93 -0.28 -3.84 -42.07
CA ILE A 93 1.18 -3.79 -42.13
C ILE A 93 1.70 -2.43 -41.65
N ALA A 94 1.09 -1.34 -42.13
CA ALA A 94 1.49 0.01 -41.71
C ALA A 94 1.21 0.29 -40.23
N LEU A 95 0.09 -0.22 -39.69
CA LEU A 95 -0.22 -0.14 -38.26
C LEU A 95 0.82 -0.89 -37.41
N ARG A 96 1.19 -2.12 -37.81
CA ARG A 96 2.23 -2.92 -37.13
C ARG A 96 3.59 -2.25 -37.18
N ALA A 97 3.94 -1.66 -38.32
CA ALA A 97 5.17 -0.91 -38.52
C ALA A 97 5.19 0.46 -37.82
N ARG A 98 4.07 0.89 -37.22
CA ARG A 98 3.88 2.22 -36.62
C ARG A 98 4.13 3.37 -37.61
N ARG A 99 3.82 3.14 -38.88
CA ARG A 99 3.94 4.09 -39.99
C ARG A 99 2.62 4.82 -40.19
N SER A 100 2.38 5.85 -39.39
CA SER A 100 1.07 6.52 -39.26
C SER A 100 0.57 7.16 -40.56
N ASP A 101 1.46 7.73 -41.38
CA ASP A 101 1.07 8.39 -42.62
C ASP A 101 0.64 7.39 -43.70
N GLU A 102 1.36 6.27 -43.81
CA GLU A 102 1.05 5.17 -44.72
C GLU A 102 -0.21 4.42 -44.25
N ALA A 103 -0.38 4.22 -42.94
CA ALA A 103 -1.59 3.64 -42.36
C ALA A 103 -2.81 4.51 -42.65
N GLU A 104 -2.69 5.85 -42.54
CA GLU A 104 -3.77 6.78 -42.87
C GLU A 104 -4.14 6.72 -44.35
N GLN A 105 -3.14 6.70 -45.24
CA GLN A 105 -3.38 6.56 -46.67
C GLN A 105 -4.08 5.25 -47.03
N ALA A 106 -3.60 4.14 -46.47
CA ALA A 106 -4.16 2.81 -46.73
C ALA A 106 -5.60 2.68 -46.21
N VAL A 107 -5.88 3.15 -44.98
CA VAL A 107 -7.21 3.02 -44.39
C VAL A 107 -8.24 3.95 -45.04
N VAL A 108 -7.82 5.15 -45.47
CA VAL A 108 -8.69 6.06 -46.24
C VAL A 108 -9.07 5.42 -47.57
N LEU A 109 -8.10 4.82 -48.27
CA LEU A 109 -8.37 4.09 -49.50
C LEU A 109 -9.28 2.87 -49.24
N TRP A 110 -9.05 2.14 -48.16
CA TRP A 110 -9.89 1.00 -47.81
C TRP A 110 -11.36 1.42 -47.60
N ILE A 111 -11.59 2.50 -46.85
CA ILE A 111 -12.94 3.05 -46.64
C ILE A 111 -13.57 3.57 -47.96
N GLU A 112 -12.77 4.15 -48.85
CA GLU A 112 -13.24 4.61 -50.15
C GLU A 112 -13.75 3.44 -51.01
N LEU A 113 -13.06 2.31 -50.95
CA LEU A 113 -13.39 1.10 -51.72
C LEU A 113 -14.53 0.29 -51.10
N GLU A 114 -14.60 0.22 -49.76
CA GLU A 114 -15.65 -0.47 -49.02
C GLU A 114 -16.27 0.42 -47.93
N PRO A 115 -17.16 1.37 -48.31
CA PRO A 115 -17.73 2.31 -47.35
C PRO A 115 -18.53 1.66 -46.22
N ASP A 116 -19.13 0.50 -46.42
CA ASP A 116 -19.95 -0.17 -45.40
C ASP A 116 -19.17 -1.23 -44.59
N ALA A 117 -17.86 -1.40 -44.83
CA ALA A 117 -17.03 -2.34 -44.10
C ALA A 117 -16.80 -1.91 -42.64
N ILE A 118 -17.26 -2.75 -41.70
CA ILE A 118 -17.16 -2.48 -40.25
C ILE A 118 -15.69 -2.52 -39.79
N ASN A 119 -14.92 -3.51 -40.23
CA ASN A 119 -13.48 -3.65 -39.93
C ASN A 119 -12.69 -2.44 -40.42
N ALA A 120 -12.95 -1.96 -41.65
CA ALA A 120 -12.33 -0.75 -42.18
C ALA A 120 -12.60 0.47 -41.28
N ARG A 121 -13.84 0.63 -40.82
CA ARG A 121 -14.25 1.74 -39.94
C ARG A 121 -13.64 1.63 -38.55
N GLN A 122 -13.53 0.42 -38.01
CA GLN A 122 -12.85 0.18 -36.74
C GLN A 122 -11.36 0.51 -36.83
N ALA A 123 -10.69 0.08 -37.90
CA ALA A 123 -9.28 0.41 -38.15
C ALA A 123 -9.07 1.92 -38.29
N ALA A 124 -9.93 2.60 -39.07
CA ALA A 124 -9.88 4.05 -39.24
C ALA A 124 -10.08 4.78 -37.91
N ALA A 125 -11.10 4.41 -37.13
CA ALA A 125 -11.37 5.01 -35.83
C ALA A 125 -10.20 4.81 -34.84
N ALA A 126 -9.67 3.58 -34.74
CA ALA A 126 -8.55 3.27 -33.86
C ALA A 126 -7.28 4.03 -34.25
N LEU A 127 -6.97 4.10 -35.55
CA LEU A 127 -5.83 4.88 -36.07
C LEU A 127 -6.01 6.37 -35.78
N PHE A 128 -7.13 6.97 -36.16
CA PHE A 128 -7.34 8.40 -35.99
C PHE A 128 -7.36 8.82 -34.51
N VAL A 129 -7.87 7.97 -33.62
CA VAL A 129 -7.76 8.20 -32.17
C VAL A 129 -6.30 8.10 -31.71
N SER A 130 -5.53 7.10 -32.15
CA SER A 130 -4.15 6.91 -31.69
C SER A 130 -3.21 8.04 -32.12
N ILE A 131 -3.45 8.63 -33.30
CA ILE A 131 -2.66 9.77 -33.82
C ILE A 131 -3.24 11.14 -33.46
N GLY A 132 -4.27 11.21 -32.61
CA GLY A 132 -4.87 12.46 -32.12
C GLY A 132 -5.79 13.21 -33.09
N LYS A 133 -6.12 12.62 -34.25
CA LYS A 133 -7.02 13.22 -35.26
C LYS A 133 -8.49 12.88 -34.96
N LEU A 134 -8.99 13.31 -33.80
CA LEU A 134 -10.33 12.97 -33.30
C LEU A 134 -11.48 13.41 -34.22
N GLU A 135 -11.37 14.56 -34.88
CA GLU A 135 -12.39 15.03 -35.84
C GLU A 135 -12.49 14.11 -37.07
N LYS A 136 -11.38 13.46 -37.49
CA LYS A 136 -11.41 12.42 -38.54
C LYS A 136 -11.97 11.09 -38.04
N ALA A 137 -11.75 10.75 -36.76
CA ALA A 137 -12.30 9.54 -36.16
C ALA A 137 -13.83 9.59 -36.06
N ARG A 138 -14.40 10.77 -35.78
CA ARG A 138 -15.82 10.98 -35.50
C ARG A 138 -16.79 10.33 -36.50
N PRO A 139 -16.75 10.60 -37.83
CA PRO A 139 -17.72 10.02 -38.76
C PRO A 139 -17.66 8.48 -38.83
N HIS A 140 -16.49 7.88 -38.57
CA HIS A 140 -16.38 6.42 -38.49
C HIS A 140 -17.04 5.89 -37.22
N LEU A 141 -16.83 6.57 -36.08
CA LEU A 141 -17.45 6.22 -34.81
C LEU A 141 -18.98 6.38 -34.84
N GLU A 142 -19.49 7.47 -35.43
CA GLU A 142 -20.95 7.68 -35.60
C GLU A 142 -21.56 6.53 -36.42
N LYS A 143 -20.92 6.13 -37.52
CA LYS A 143 -21.41 5.01 -38.33
C LYS A 143 -21.39 3.69 -37.56
N LEU A 144 -20.32 3.42 -36.80
CA LEU A 144 -20.19 2.21 -35.96
C LEU A 144 -21.26 2.14 -34.85
N LEU A 145 -21.70 3.28 -34.33
CA LEU A 145 -22.78 3.34 -33.33
C LEU A 145 -24.19 3.29 -33.95
N SER A 146 -24.34 3.57 -35.25
CA SER A 146 -25.64 3.75 -35.92
C SER A 146 -26.28 2.46 -36.47
N SER A 147 -25.60 1.31 -36.40
CA SER A 147 -26.09 0.07 -37.04
C SER A 147 -27.32 -0.52 -36.36
N ASP A 148 -27.33 -0.60 -35.02
CA ASP A 148 -28.50 -0.94 -34.20
C ASP A 148 -28.30 -0.51 -32.73
N ARG A 149 -29.33 -0.64 -31.88
CA ARG A 149 -29.27 -0.26 -30.46
C ARG A 149 -28.28 -1.11 -29.64
N SER A 150 -28.08 -2.38 -29.99
CA SER A 150 -27.11 -3.29 -29.36
C SER A 150 -25.68 -3.14 -29.91
N ALA A 151 -25.50 -2.34 -30.94
CA ALA A 151 -24.19 -1.85 -31.36
C ALA A 151 -23.83 -0.57 -30.59
N ALA A 152 -24.81 0.29 -30.31
CA ALA A 152 -24.61 1.51 -29.56
C ALA A 152 -24.21 1.24 -28.09
N ASP A 153 -24.88 0.33 -27.39
CA ASP A 153 -24.58 -0.02 -25.98
C ASP A 153 -23.11 -0.49 -25.78
N LYS A 154 -22.69 -1.49 -26.54
CA LYS A 154 -21.33 -2.05 -26.55
C LYS A 154 -20.33 -1.03 -27.09
N GLY A 155 -20.75 -0.25 -28.08
CA GLY A 155 -19.95 0.79 -28.71
C GLY A 155 -19.50 1.85 -27.71
N PHE A 156 -20.40 2.42 -26.92
CA PHE A 156 -20.04 3.43 -25.90
C PHE A 156 -19.12 2.89 -24.80
N MET A 157 -19.33 1.63 -24.39
CA MET A 157 -18.44 0.98 -23.42
C MET A 157 -17.03 0.75 -23.99
N HIS A 158 -16.93 0.33 -25.25
CA HIS A 158 -15.65 0.20 -25.94
C HIS A 158 -14.96 1.56 -26.14
N LEU A 159 -15.71 2.57 -26.57
CA LEU A 159 -15.21 3.93 -26.78
C LEU A 159 -14.65 4.55 -25.51
N SER A 160 -15.32 4.35 -24.37
CA SER A 160 -14.83 4.85 -23.07
C SER A 160 -13.45 4.28 -22.76
N ARG A 161 -13.23 2.98 -22.99
CA ARG A 161 -11.92 2.35 -22.81
C ARG A 161 -10.88 2.90 -23.80
N LEU A 162 -11.24 3.02 -25.08
CA LEU A 162 -10.35 3.50 -26.14
C LEU A 162 -9.86 4.93 -25.86
N LEU A 163 -10.79 5.84 -25.53
CA LEU A 163 -10.50 7.26 -25.31
C LEU A 163 -9.88 7.53 -23.94
N SER A 164 -10.04 6.65 -22.94
CA SER A 164 -9.46 6.83 -21.60
C SER A 164 -7.93 7.00 -21.62
N ARG A 165 -7.25 6.37 -22.59
CA ARG A 165 -5.79 6.40 -22.74
C ARG A 165 -5.27 7.58 -23.57
N HIS A 166 -6.16 8.29 -24.27
CA HIS A 166 -5.77 9.44 -25.09
C HIS A 166 -5.23 10.58 -24.21
N SER A 167 -4.23 11.32 -24.69
CA SER A 167 -3.56 12.37 -23.92
C SER A 167 -4.46 13.59 -23.67
N ASP A 168 -5.13 14.08 -24.71
CA ASP A 168 -6.06 15.21 -24.60
C ASP A 168 -7.43 14.74 -24.09
N LYS A 169 -7.70 15.01 -22.80
CA LYS A 169 -8.94 14.63 -22.12
C LYS A 169 -10.12 15.55 -22.45
N ASN A 170 -9.87 16.82 -22.76
CA ASN A 170 -10.94 17.75 -23.09
C ASN A 170 -11.47 17.49 -24.51
N ALA A 171 -10.58 17.17 -25.45
CA ALA A 171 -10.98 16.81 -26.80
C ALA A 171 -11.74 15.48 -26.85
N THR A 172 -11.35 14.49 -26.03
CA THR A 172 -12.10 13.22 -25.93
C THR A 172 -13.48 13.40 -25.30
N LEU A 173 -13.60 14.26 -24.30
CA LEU A 173 -14.91 14.65 -23.74
C LEU A 173 -15.78 15.33 -24.79
N LYS A 174 -15.24 16.29 -25.56
CA LYS A 174 -15.97 16.96 -26.64
C LYS A 174 -16.50 15.94 -27.66
N LEU A 175 -15.63 15.03 -28.12
CA LEU A 175 -16.01 13.96 -29.04
C LEU A 175 -17.10 13.05 -28.45
N MET A 176 -16.91 12.59 -27.21
CA MET A 176 -17.87 11.69 -26.55
C MET A 176 -19.26 12.34 -26.41
N ARG A 177 -19.34 13.63 -26.06
CA ARG A 177 -20.61 14.37 -26.00
C ARG A 177 -21.28 14.47 -27.37
N GLN A 178 -20.52 14.72 -28.43
CA GLN A 178 -21.05 14.77 -29.79
C GLN A 178 -21.61 13.41 -30.20
N LEU A 179 -20.88 12.33 -29.95
CA LEU A 179 -21.32 10.96 -30.24
C LEU A 179 -22.57 10.56 -29.44
N ALA A 180 -22.68 11.02 -28.19
CA ALA A 180 -23.83 10.72 -27.32
C ALA A 180 -25.10 11.52 -27.66
N THR A 181 -25.00 12.63 -28.40
CA THR A 181 -26.12 13.54 -28.68
C THR A 181 -27.34 12.84 -29.32
N PRO A 182 -27.19 11.91 -30.29
CA PRO A 182 -28.32 11.19 -30.86
C PRO A 182 -28.95 10.12 -29.94
N TYR A 183 -28.39 9.86 -28.76
CA TYR A 183 -28.75 8.75 -27.88
C TYR A 183 -29.20 9.21 -26.48
N PRO A 184 -30.21 10.10 -26.34
CA PRO A 184 -30.60 10.67 -25.05
C PRO A 184 -31.20 9.65 -24.06
N ASP A 185 -31.72 8.52 -24.56
CA ASP A 185 -32.36 7.47 -23.77
C ASP A 185 -31.47 6.22 -23.60
N LEU A 186 -30.19 6.31 -23.96
CA LEU A 186 -29.22 5.22 -23.79
C LEU A 186 -28.36 5.47 -22.54
N PRO A 187 -28.46 4.65 -21.48
CA PRO A 187 -27.68 4.86 -20.27
C PRO A 187 -26.17 4.76 -20.51
N GLU A 188 -25.70 3.89 -21.42
CA GLU A 188 -24.29 3.72 -21.76
C GLU A 188 -23.68 4.98 -22.38
N ALA A 189 -24.45 5.76 -23.15
CA ALA A 189 -23.99 7.03 -23.71
C ALA A 189 -23.71 8.05 -22.61
N HIS A 190 -24.63 8.19 -21.65
CA HIS A 190 -24.46 9.09 -20.49
C HIS A 190 -23.34 8.62 -19.57
N PHE A 191 -23.21 7.31 -19.35
CA PHE A 191 -22.09 6.73 -18.59
C PHE A 191 -20.75 7.03 -19.24
N ALA A 192 -20.64 6.87 -20.57
CA ALA A 192 -19.42 7.17 -21.32
C ALA A 192 -19.06 8.67 -21.28
N VAL A 193 -20.05 9.56 -21.42
CA VAL A 193 -19.87 11.00 -21.23
C VAL A 193 -19.37 11.31 -19.82
N SER A 194 -19.95 10.69 -18.80
CA SER A 194 -19.52 10.87 -17.41
C SER A 194 -18.07 10.45 -17.19
N GLN A 195 -17.64 9.31 -17.73
CA GLN A 195 -16.24 8.85 -17.63
C GLN A 195 -15.26 9.79 -18.36
N ALA A 196 -15.65 10.28 -19.53
CA ALA A 196 -14.84 11.26 -20.26
C ALA A 196 -14.75 12.59 -19.49
N ALA A 197 -15.84 13.04 -18.86
CA ALA A 197 -15.89 14.26 -18.07
C ALA A 197 -15.04 14.15 -16.80
N TRP A 198 -15.12 12.99 -16.12
CA TRP A 198 -14.24 12.66 -14.99
C TRP A 198 -12.77 12.71 -15.38
N SER A 199 -12.42 12.10 -16.52
CA SER A 199 -11.03 12.10 -17.03
C SER A 199 -10.54 13.50 -17.39
N ALA A 200 -11.45 14.39 -17.77
CA ALA A 200 -11.19 15.80 -18.05
C ALA A 200 -11.27 16.70 -16.79
N ASN A 201 -11.42 16.13 -15.60
CA ASN A 201 -11.59 16.83 -14.32
C ASN A 201 -12.79 17.80 -14.27
N GLN A 202 -13.86 17.50 -15.04
CA GLN A 202 -15.13 18.23 -15.02
C GLN A 202 -16.15 17.48 -14.14
N LEU A 203 -15.97 17.57 -12.82
CA LEU A 203 -16.66 16.72 -11.84
C LEU A 203 -18.19 16.92 -11.84
N GLU A 204 -18.66 18.15 -11.96
CA GLU A 204 -20.09 18.48 -11.96
C GLU A 204 -20.78 17.92 -13.20
N LEU A 205 -20.14 18.04 -14.37
CA LEU A 205 -20.63 17.45 -15.62
C LEU A 205 -20.62 15.92 -15.54
N ALA A 206 -19.55 15.34 -14.99
CA ALA A 206 -19.46 13.91 -14.77
C ALA A 206 -20.62 13.41 -13.88
N LEU A 207 -20.92 14.13 -12.80
CA LEU A 207 -22.01 13.82 -11.88
C LEU A 207 -23.37 13.93 -12.56
N GLN A 208 -23.62 15.00 -13.33
CA GLN A 208 -24.89 15.19 -14.04
C GLN A 208 -25.15 14.07 -15.06
N ALA A 209 -24.14 13.73 -15.86
CA ALA A 209 -24.23 12.64 -16.82
C ALA A 209 -24.46 11.29 -16.13
N MET A 210 -23.76 11.01 -15.01
CA MET A 210 -23.95 9.77 -14.26
C MET A 210 -25.35 9.67 -13.64
N LYS A 211 -25.87 10.77 -13.08
CA LYS A 211 -27.25 10.84 -12.57
C LYS A 211 -28.25 10.52 -13.67
N ARG A 212 -28.02 10.99 -14.90
CA ARG A 212 -28.89 10.65 -16.04
C ARG A 212 -28.78 9.17 -16.44
N ALA A 213 -27.57 8.60 -16.43
CA ALA A 213 -27.37 7.17 -16.68
C ALA A 213 -28.14 6.31 -15.67
N LEU A 214 -28.05 6.62 -14.38
CA LEU A 214 -28.78 5.92 -13.32
C LEU A 214 -30.28 6.20 -13.32
N ALA A 215 -30.74 7.35 -13.80
CA ALA A 215 -32.17 7.58 -13.99
C ALA A 215 -32.77 6.64 -15.06
N LEU A 216 -31.99 6.31 -16.10
CA LEU A 216 -32.38 5.41 -17.18
C LEU A 216 -32.21 3.92 -16.82
N ARG A 217 -31.18 3.58 -16.03
CA ARG A 217 -30.94 2.23 -15.51
C ARG A 217 -30.57 2.28 -14.01
N PRO A 218 -31.58 2.31 -13.10
CA PRO A 218 -31.35 2.53 -11.66
C PRO A 218 -30.61 1.43 -10.91
N ASP A 219 -30.62 0.21 -11.42
CA ASP A 219 -29.98 -0.99 -10.85
C ASP A 219 -28.55 -1.20 -11.36
N TRP A 220 -27.98 -0.24 -12.10
CA TRP A 220 -26.66 -0.38 -12.68
C TRP A 220 -25.54 -0.11 -11.67
N GLU A 221 -25.14 -1.16 -10.94
CA GLU A 221 -24.15 -1.05 -9.85
C GLU A 221 -22.84 -0.41 -10.27
N ILE A 222 -22.32 -0.75 -11.46
CA ILE A 222 -21.09 -0.15 -11.98
C ILE A 222 -21.24 1.38 -12.10
N ALA A 223 -22.36 1.87 -12.63
CA ALA A 223 -22.64 3.31 -12.72
C ALA A 223 -22.79 3.96 -11.34
N ALA A 224 -23.44 3.28 -10.39
CA ALA A 224 -23.57 3.76 -9.02
C ALA A 224 -22.21 3.90 -8.34
N ILE A 225 -21.32 2.91 -8.47
CA ILE A 225 -19.96 2.97 -7.92
C ILE A 225 -19.18 4.15 -8.49
N HIS A 226 -19.30 4.40 -9.80
CA HIS A 226 -18.67 5.57 -10.43
C HIS A 226 -19.27 6.88 -9.92
N GLN A 227 -20.59 6.97 -9.73
CA GLN A 227 -21.22 8.16 -9.13
C GLN A 227 -20.70 8.42 -7.72
N GLY A 228 -20.61 7.38 -6.88
CA GLY A 228 -20.09 7.49 -5.52
C GLY A 228 -18.64 8.00 -5.49
N ARG A 229 -17.78 7.52 -6.39
CA ARG A 229 -16.40 8.03 -6.56
C ARG A 229 -16.36 9.49 -7.02
N ILE A 230 -17.28 9.88 -7.92
CA ILE A 230 -17.41 11.28 -8.35
C ILE A 230 -17.78 12.16 -7.16
N LEU A 231 -18.79 11.76 -6.39
CA LEU A 231 -19.21 12.48 -5.19
C LEU A 231 -18.10 12.53 -4.14
N GLN A 232 -17.32 11.47 -3.95
CA GLN A 232 -16.21 11.46 -2.99
C GLN A 232 -15.16 12.54 -3.31
N LYS A 233 -14.92 12.84 -4.60
CA LYS A 233 -14.03 13.95 -4.99
C LYS A 233 -14.62 15.34 -4.77
N ILE A 234 -15.95 15.45 -4.77
CA ILE A 234 -16.67 16.72 -4.59
C ILE A 234 -16.86 16.97 -3.09
N ALA A 235 -17.55 16.06 -2.41
CA ALA A 235 -17.85 16.11 -0.98
C ALA A 235 -18.10 14.70 -0.42
N ASN A 236 -17.26 14.26 0.52
CA ASN A 236 -17.37 12.95 1.18
C ASN A 236 -18.74 12.71 1.83
N ALA A 237 -19.36 13.75 2.41
CA ALA A 237 -20.68 13.65 3.03
C ALA A 237 -21.77 13.29 2.00
N GLU A 238 -21.73 13.88 0.80
CA GLU A 238 -22.68 13.55 -0.27
C GLU A 238 -22.45 12.13 -0.80
N ALA A 239 -21.19 11.69 -0.86
CA ALA A 239 -20.86 10.33 -1.25
C ALA A 239 -21.43 9.32 -0.26
N MET A 240 -21.22 9.50 1.05
CA MET A 240 -21.79 8.66 2.10
C MET A 240 -23.31 8.55 1.97
N ALA A 241 -24.00 9.69 1.93
CA ALA A 241 -25.45 9.72 1.78
C ALA A 241 -25.92 8.99 0.51
N PHE A 242 -25.17 9.12 -0.59
CA PHE A 242 -25.49 8.40 -1.83
C PHE A 242 -25.30 6.88 -1.70
N TYR A 243 -24.18 6.41 -1.12
CA TYR A 243 -23.95 4.99 -0.89
C TYR A 243 -25.04 4.37 -0.01
N GLU A 244 -25.41 5.04 1.08
CA GLU A 244 -26.44 4.58 2.00
C GLU A 244 -27.82 4.50 1.34
N ASN A 245 -28.23 5.56 0.64
CA ASN A 245 -29.51 5.59 -0.07
C ASN A 245 -29.57 4.52 -1.17
N TYR A 246 -28.48 4.31 -1.90
CA TYR A 246 -28.42 3.28 -2.93
C TYR A 246 -28.54 1.87 -2.33
N LEU A 247 -27.78 1.57 -1.27
CA LEU A 247 -27.80 0.27 -0.60
C LEU A 247 -29.10 0.01 0.17
N ALA A 248 -29.81 1.04 0.62
CA ALA A 248 -31.15 0.90 1.18
C ALA A 248 -32.17 0.42 0.13
N LYS A 249 -32.04 0.89 -1.12
CA LYS A 249 -32.91 0.50 -2.24
C LYS A 249 -32.48 -0.81 -2.90
N TYR A 250 -31.18 -1.06 -2.97
CA TYR A 250 -30.56 -2.24 -3.59
C TYR A 250 -29.68 -2.97 -2.58
N PRO A 251 -30.26 -3.67 -1.59
CA PRO A 251 -29.49 -4.28 -0.50
C PRO A 251 -28.54 -5.39 -0.95
N LYS A 252 -28.79 -6.01 -2.11
CA LYS A 252 -27.94 -7.07 -2.68
C LYS A 252 -26.80 -6.55 -3.57
N ALA A 253 -26.62 -5.23 -3.66
CA ALA A 253 -25.57 -4.61 -4.47
C ALA A 253 -24.21 -4.72 -3.79
N ASN A 254 -23.63 -5.91 -3.80
CA ASN A 254 -22.43 -6.24 -3.03
C ASN A 254 -21.17 -5.53 -3.54
N ASP A 255 -21.04 -5.29 -4.86
CA ASP A 255 -19.94 -4.51 -5.40
C ASP A 255 -20.02 -3.05 -4.92
N MET A 256 -21.24 -2.50 -4.84
CA MET A 256 -21.48 -1.18 -4.28
C MET A 256 -21.16 -1.12 -2.79
N ARG A 257 -21.49 -2.19 -2.03
CA ARG A 257 -21.18 -2.29 -0.60
C ARG A 257 -19.67 -2.34 -0.36
N ILE A 258 -18.91 -3.11 -1.16
CA ILE A 258 -17.44 -3.14 -1.10
C ILE A 258 -16.86 -1.75 -1.44
N ALA A 259 -17.43 -1.05 -2.44
CA ALA A 259 -17.00 0.31 -2.75
C ALA A 259 -17.26 1.28 -1.58
N TYR A 260 -18.41 1.14 -0.89
CA TYR A 260 -18.73 1.95 0.28
C TYR A 260 -17.75 1.68 1.43
N VAL A 261 -17.48 0.41 1.73
CA VAL A 261 -16.48 -0.02 2.72
C VAL A 261 -15.12 0.62 2.45
N ARG A 262 -14.62 0.59 1.21
CA ARG A 262 -13.32 1.18 0.86
C ARG A 262 -13.28 2.68 1.15
N MET A 263 -14.38 3.39 0.91
CA MET A 263 -14.49 4.80 1.24
C MET A 263 -14.51 5.03 2.76
N LEU A 264 -15.29 4.24 3.51
CA LEU A 264 -15.33 4.33 4.97
C LEU A 264 -13.95 4.08 5.60
N MET A 265 -13.21 3.12 5.06
CA MET A 265 -11.83 2.84 5.46
C MET A 265 -10.89 4.02 5.21
N SER A 266 -11.00 4.70 4.05
CA SER A 266 -10.17 5.88 3.77
C SER A 266 -10.46 7.06 4.70
N GLU A 267 -11.70 7.18 5.15
CA GLU A 267 -12.14 8.20 6.12
C GLU A 267 -11.92 7.76 7.58
N LYS A 268 -11.30 6.59 7.81
CA LYS A 268 -11.09 5.97 9.14
C LYS A 268 -12.39 5.74 9.93
N ASN A 269 -13.53 5.64 9.25
CA ASN A 269 -14.79 5.27 9.86
C ASN A 269 -14.90 3.73 9.94
N PHE A 270 -14.09 3.15 10.83
CA PHE A 270 -13.96 1.70 10.99
C PHE A 270 -15.25 1.03 11.50
N ALA A 271 -16.01 1.72 12.35
CA ALA A 271 -17.28 1.22 12.87
C ALA A 271 -18.29 0.99 11.74
N SER A 272 -18.56 2.01 10.93
CA SER A 272 -19.45 1.85 9.79
C SER A 272 -18.91 0.89 8.74
N ALA A 273 -17.58 0.82 8.54
CA ALA A 273 -16.99 -0.15 7.62
C ALA A 273 -17.25 -1.59 8.09
N ARG A 274 -17.11 -1.85 9.40
CA ARG A 274 -17.42 -3.16 10.01
C ARG A 274 -18.89 -3.52 9.81
N ASP A 275 -19.82 -2.61 10.08
CA ASP A 275 -21.26 -2.85 9.89
C ASP A 275 -21.60 -3.27 8.45
N GLN A 276 -20.90 -2.72 7.45
CA GLN A 276 -21.10 -3.10 6.06
C GLN A 276 -20.47 -4.45 5.72
N PHE A 277 -19.31 -4.80 6.28
CA PHE A 277 -18.73 -6.13 6.14
C PHE A 277 -19.57 -7.21 6.84
N GLU A 278 -20.16 -6.92 8.00
CA GLU A 278 -21.08 -7.84 8.67
C GLU A 278 -22.30 -8.15 7.80
N LYS A 279 -22.84 -7.15 7.09
CA LYS A 279 -23.91 -7.36 6.10
C LYS A 279 -23.45 -8.26 4.95
N LEU A 280 -22.21 -8.10 4.45
CA LEU A 280 -21.63 -9.01 3.45
C LEU A 280 -21.48 -10.43 4.01
N MET A 281 -21.11 -10.55 5.28
CA MET A 281 -20.89 -11.82 5.97
C MET A 281 -22.19 -12.62 6.13
N VAL A 282 -23.33 -11.95 6.35
CA VAL A 282 -24.64 -12.62 6.41
C VAL A 282 -24.98 -13.29 5.08
N GLU A 283 -24.68 -12.64 3.95
CA GLU A 283 -24.94 -13.20 2.61
C GLU A 283 -23.89 -14.23 2.18
N ASN A 284 -22.66 -14.10 2.68
CA ASN A 284 -21.52 -14.94 2.32
C ASN A 284 -20.87 -15.55 3.58
N PRO A 285 -21.60 -16.38 4.35
CA PRO A 285 -21.15 -16.83 5.67
C PRO A 285 -19.90 -17.73 5.63
N PHE A 286 -19.57 -18.28 4.46
CA PHE A 286 -18.43 -19.16 4.24
C PHE A 286 -17.22 -18.48 3.60
N ASN A 287 -17.22 -17.13 3.52
CA ASN A 287 -16.09 -16.39 2.98
C ASN A 287 -15.10 -16.01 4.10
N ALA A 288 -13.91 -16.61 4.06
CA ALA A 288 -12.87 -16.40 5.07
C ALA A 288 -12.31 -14.97 5.05
N ASP A 289 -12.18 -14.33 3.89
CA ASP A 289 -11.69 -12.95 3.76
C ASP A 289 -12.60 -11.95 4.46
N ILE A 290 -13.93 -12.13 4.37
CA ILE A 290 -14.90 -11.28 5.04
C ILE A 290 -14.80 -11.45 6.56
N ALA A 291 -14.71 -12.69 7.05
CA ALA A 291 -14.51 -12.95 8.48
C ALA A 291 -13.21 -12.29 8.97
N LEU A 292 -12.10 -12.43 8.24
CA LEU A 292 -10.84 -11.77 8.57
C LEU A 292 -10.99 -10.25 8.62
N ALA A 293 -11.65 -9.64 7.64
CA ALA A 293 -11.86 -8.20 7.59
C ALA A 293 -12.66 -7.68 8.79
N VAL A 294 -13.73 -8.39 9.18
CA VAL A 294 -14.50 -8.06 10.40
C VAL A 294 -13.61 -8.19 11.64
N GLY A 295 -12.81 -9.27 11.73
CA GLY A 295 -11.89 -9.49 12.86
C GLY A 295 -10.85 -8.37 13.02
N LEU A 296 -10.22 -7.95 11.92
CA LEU A 296 -9.25 -6.85 11.91
C LEU A 296 -9.89 -5.50 12.30
N LEU A 297 -11.10 -5.23 11.82
CA LEU A 297 -11.82 -3.99 12.16
C LEU A 297 -12.28 -3.98 13.62
N SER A 298 -12.73 -5.11 14.14
CA SER A 298 -13.05 -5.23 15.56
C SER A 298 -11.81 -5.01 16.42
N LEU A 299 -10.64 -5.51 16.02
CA LEU A 299 -9.40 -5.25 16.73
C LEU A 299 -9.02 -3.76 16.74
N GLU A 300 -9.16 -3.07 15.60
CA GLU A 300 -8.93 -1.62 15.50
C GLU A 300 -9.90 -0.80 16.38
N LEU A 301 -11.13 -1.29 16.54
CA LEU A 301 -12.16 -0.70 17.40
C LEU A 301 -12.04 -1.12 18.88
N ASN A 302 -10.97 -1.86 19.24
CA ASN A 302 -10.76 -2.43 20.57
C ASN A 302 -11.88 -3.39 21.04
N ASP A 303 -12.66 -3.94 20.11
CA ASP A 303 -13.63 -5.00 20.33
C ASP A 303 -12.93 -6.36 20.26
N ILE A 304 -12.29 -6.71 21.37
CA ILE A 304 -11.46 -7.91 21.50
C ILE A 304 -12.27 -9.19 21.29
N ALA A 305 -13.50 -9.24 21.79
CA ALA A 305 -14.36 -10.41 21.67
C ALA A 305 -14.79 -10.63 20.20
N GLY A 306 -15.25 -9.57 19.53
CA GLY A 306 -15.60 -9.64 18.12
C GLY A 306 -14.40 -9.97 17.22
N ALA A 307 -13.21 -9.47 17.56
CA ALA A 307 -11.98 -9.82 16.85
C ALA A 307 -11.65 -11.30 16.98
N GLU A 308 -11.64 -11.83 18.21
CA GLU A 308 -11.37 -13.25 18.49
C GLU A 308 -12.34 -14.18 17.75
N GLU A 309 -13.64 -13.91 17.82
CA GLU A 309 -14.69 -14.71 17.18
C GLU A 309 -14.46 -14.80 15.66
N ASN A 310 -14.24 -13.65 15.02
CA ASN A 310 -14.13 -13.58 13.57
C ASN A 310 -12.78 -14.11 13.05
N PHE A 311 -11.71 -13.97 13.82
CA PHE A 311 -10.43 -14.63 13.51
C PHE A 311 -10.53 -16.15 13.57
N LYS A 312 -11.18 -16.70 14.61
CA LYS A 312 -11.44 -18.15 14.68
C LYS A 312 -12.29 -18.62 13.52
N LYS A 313 -13.36 -17.87 13.19
CA LYS A 313 -14.19 -18.16 12.03
C LYS A 313 -13.38 -18.16 10.72
N ALA A 314 -12.48 -17.20 10.52
CA ALA A 314 -11.62 -17.16 9.34
C ALA A 314 -10.69 -18.39 9.25
N LEU A 315 -10.17 -18.87 10.38
CA LEU A 315 -9.38 -20.11 10.44
C LEU A 315 -10.24 -21.34 10.13
N ASP A 316 -11.44 -21.44 10.71
CA ASP A 316 -12.36 -22.56 10.48
C ASP A 316 -12.81 -22.64 9.01
N LEU A 317 -12.87 -21.50 8.32
CA LEU A 317 -13.17 -21.39 6.89
C LEU A 317 -11.96 -21.63 5.97
N GLY A 318 -10.77 -21.87 6.53
CA GLY A 318 -9.56 -22.19 5.77
C GLY A 318 -8.93 -21.00 5.05
N TYR A 319 -8.82 -19.84 5.71
CA TYR A 319 -8.08 -18.70 5.17
C TYR A 319 -6.65 -19.08 4.75
N GLU A 320 -6.19 -18.57 3.61
CA GLU A 320 -4.93 -18.98 2.97
C GLU A 320 -3.67 -18.68 3.82
N ASP A 321 -3.68 -17.59 4.59
CA ASP A 321 -2.57 -17.16 5.45
C ASP A 321 -2.96 -17.17 6.94
N PRO A 322 -2.99 -18.35 7.58
CA PRO A 322 -3.40 -18.49 8.97
C PRO A 322 -2.36 -17.93 9.96
N ASP A 323 -1.09 -17.80 9.57
CA ASP A 323 0.00 -17.32 10.43
C ASP A 323 -0.26 -15.89 10.93
N ASN A 324 -0.78 -15.02 10.07
CA ASN A 324 -1.20 -13.67 10.46
C ASN A 324 -2.37 -13.69 11.46
N ILE A 325 -3.29 -14.66 11.34
CA ILE A 325 -4.41 -14.79 12.27
C ILE A 325 -3.92 -15.32 13.63
N TYR A 326 -3.08 -16.35 13.62
CA TYR A 326 -2.44 -16.89 14.83
C TYR A 326 -1.65 -15.82 15.59
N PHE A 327 -0.89 -14.99 14.89
CA PHE A 327 -0.18 -13.87 15.53
C PHE A 327 -1.13 -12.88 16.21
N ASN A 328 -2.24 -12.52 15.58
CA ASN A 328 -3.22 -11.60 16.17
C ASN A 328 -4.00 -12.22 17.33
N LEU A 329 -4.36 -13.51 17.24
CA LEU A 329 -4.95 -14.25 18.36
C LEU A 329 -3.97 -14.35 19.54
N GLY A 330 -2.69 -14.62 19.28
CA GLY A 330 -1.64 -14.60 20.30
C GLY A 330 -1.58 -13.26 21.04
N ARG A 331 -1.64 -12.14 20.31
CA ARG A 331 -1.69 -10.78 20.88
C ARG A 331 -2.94 -10.53 21.71
N ILE A 332 -4.12 -10.95 21.21
CA ILE A 332 -5.39 -10.83 21.94
C ILE A 332 -5.29 -11.57 23.28
N TYR A 333 -4.78 -12.80 23.28
CA TYR A 333 -4.65 -13.58 24.50
C TYR A 333 -3.56 -13.05 25.44
N GLU A 334 -2.49 -12.46 24.90
CA GLU A 334 -1.45 -11.81 25.70
C GLU A 334 -2.01 -10.59 26.45
N VAL A 335 -2.74 -9.71 25.75
CA VAL A 335 -3.35 -8.51 26.36
C VAL A 335 -4.45 -8.87 27.36
N THR A 336 -5.21 -9.95 27.10
CA THR A 336 -6.22 -10.46 28.02
C THR A 336 -5.66 -11.38 29.11
N GLN A 337 -4.33 -11.46 29.25
CA GLN A 337 -3.61 -12.22 30.27
C GLN A 337 -3.88 -13.74 30.26
N GLN A 338 -4.35 -14.28 29.13
CA GLN A 338 -4.52 -15.72 28.90
C GLN A 338 -3.21 -16.33 28.37
N THR A 339 -2.18 -16.33 29.22
CA THR A 339 -0.80 -16.68 28.88
C THR A 339 -0.67 -18.00 28.11
N GLU A 340 -1.33 -19.06 28.56
CA GLU A 340 -1.31 -20.38 27.93
C GLU A 340 -1.78 -20.34 26.46
N LYS A 341 -2.90 -19.65 26.20
CA LYS A 341 -3.45 -19.52 24.85
C LYS A 341 -2.58 -18.63 23.98
N ALA A 342 -2.07 -17.52 24.54
CA ALA A 342 -1.16 -16.65 23.82
C ALA A 342 0.08 -17.42 23.33
N MET A 343 0.66 -18.22 24.22
CA MET A 343 1.78 -19.11 23.91
C MET A 343 1.42 -20.15 22.83
N GLU A 344 0.25 -20.78 22.93
CA GLU A 344 -0.22 -21.75 21.93
C GLU A 344 -0.31 -21.12 20.53
N PHE A 345 -0.98 -19.97 20.41
CA PHE A 345 -1.17 -19.30 19.13
C PHE A 345 0.13 -18.72 18.56
N TYR A 346 1.00 -18.13 19.37
CA TYR A 346 2.31 -17.68 18.88
C TYR A 346 3.17 -18.84 18.38
N ARG A 347 3.09 -20.02 19.02
CA ARG A 347 3.81 -21.22 18.57
C ARG A 347 3.29 -21.76 17.24
N GLN A 348 2.01 -21.58 16.93
CA GLN A 348 1.40 -22.02 15.67
C GLN A 348 1.86 -21.18 14.47
N VAL A 349 2.36 -19.96 14.68
CA VAL A 349 2.95 -19.15 13.62
C VAL A 349 4.19 -19.87 13.09
N SER A 350 4.10 -20.37 11.86
CA SER A 350 5.07 -21.30 11.27
C SER A 350 5.96 -20.66 10.21
N GLY A 351 5.57 -19.53 9.64
CA GLY A 351 6.34 -18.79 8.65
C GLY A 351 5.90 -17.35 8.44
N GLY A 352 6.38 -16.76 7.34
CA GLY A 352 6.06 -15.40 6.92
C GLY A 352 6.70 -14.30 7.77
N GLU A 353 6.36 -13.05 7.46
CA GLU A 353 6.94 -11.85 8.09
C GLU A 353 6.69 -11.75 9.60
N ARG A 354 5.69 -12.48 10.13
CA ARG A 354 5.33 -12.49 11.55
C ARG A 354 6.04 -13.56 12.35
N TYR A 355 6.68 -14.55 11.72
CA TYR A 355 7.29 -15.68 12.42
C TYR A 355 8.25 -15.24 13.53
N LEU A 356 9.29 -14.48 13.17
CA LEU A 356 10.31 -14.05 14.12
C LEU A 356 9.71 -13.26 15.30
N LEU A 357 8.79 -12.35 14.99
CA LEU A 357 8.11 -11.54 16.00
C LEU A 357 7.24 -12.39 16.93
N ALA A 358 6.54 -13.39 16.39
CA ALA A 358 5.75 -14.33 17.17
C ALA A 358 6.62 -15.16 18.11
N GLN A 359 7.75 -15.70 17.62
CA GLN A 359 8.67 -16.48 18.43
C GLN A 359 9.36 -15.63 19.52
N ILE A 360 9.69 -14.37 19.23
CA ILE A 360 10.18 -13.42 20.24
C ILE A 360 9.12 -13.18 21.33
N ARG A 361 7.85 -12.96 20.96
CA ARG A 361 6.76 -12.80 21.93
C ARG A 361 6.56 -14.07 22.76
N TYR A 362 6.64 -15.24 22.12
CA TYR A 362 6.60 -16.53 22.80
C TYR A 362 7.74 -16.67 23.82
N ALA A 363 8.97 -16.24 23.50
CA ALA A 363 10.10 -16.23 24.44
C ALA A 363 9.87 -15.33 25.67
N VAL A 364 9.24 -14.16 25.48
CA VAL A 364 8.87 -13.26 26.59
C VAL A 364 7.87 -13.95 27.53
N LEU A 365 6.90 -14.70 26.99
CA LEU A 365 5.96 -15.46 27.81
C LEU A 365 6.64 -16.66 28.51
N LEU A 366 7.61 -17.31 27.86
CA LEU A 366 8.43 -18.36 28.47
C LEU A 366 9.22 -17.83 29.67
N LEU A 367 9.79 -16.61 29.59
CA LEU A 367 10.52 -16.01 30.71
C LEU A 367 9.64 -15.93 31.95
N ARG A 368 8.40 -15.47 31.81
CA ARG A 368 7.46 -15.32 32.93
C ARG A 368 6.99 -16.66 33.51
N LYS A 369 6.87 -17.69 32.67
CA LYS A 369 6.30 -18.99 33.04
C LYS A 369 7.34 -19.98 33.54
N GLU A 370 8.51 -20.03 32.89
CA GLU A 370 9.53 -21.06 33.06
C GLU A 370 10.92 -20.48 33.41
N GLY A 371 11.10 -19.17 33.29
CA GLY A 371 12.35 -18.49 33.61
C GLY A 371 13.27 -18.26 32.40
N ILE A 372 14.37 -17.55 32.67
CA ILE A 372 15.30 -17.06 31.63
C ILE A 372 15.96 -18.18 30.82
N GLY A 373 16.21 -19.34 31.43
CA GLY A 373 16.83 -20.48 30.76
C GLY A 373 16.01 -20.99 29.58
N SER A 374 14.71 -21.25 29.78
CA SER A 374 13.80 -21.69 28.72
C SER A 374 13.66 -20.64 27.61
N ALA A 375 13.53 -19.36 28.00
CA ALA A 375 13.35 -18.27 27.04
C ALA A 375 14.56 -18.10 26.11
N ARG A 376 15.78 -18.12 26.66
CA ARG A 376 17.02 -18.05 25.88
C ARG A 376 17.22 -19.29 25.02
N HIS A 377 16.96 -20.46 25.59
CA HIS A 377 17.06 -21.71 24.84
C HIS A 377 16.17 -21.68 23.58
N HIS A 378 14.95 -21.16 23.70
CA HIS A 378 14.06 -20.98 22.56
C HIS A 378 14.62 -19.99 21.52
N LEU A 379 15.07 -18.80 21.93
CA LEU A 379 15.63 -17.82 21.00
C LEU A 379 16.85 -18.35 20.25
N HIS A 380 17.70 -19.16 20.90
CA HIS A 380 18.90 -19.75 20.28
C HIS A 380 18.59 -20.85 19.26
N GLN A 381 17.39 -21.40 19.26
CA GLN A 381 16.96 -22.35 18.22
C GLN A 381 16.52 -21.65 16.93
N LEU A 382 16.23 -20.34 16.98
CA LEU A 382 15.79 -19.57 15.81
C LEU A 382 16.97 -19.28 14.89
N SER A 383 16.75 -19.45 13.60
CA SER A 383 17.75 -19.17 12.56
C SER A 383 17.40 -17.86 11.86
N PRO A 384 18.14 -16.76 12.08
CA PRO A 384 17.91 -15.51 11.38
C PRO A 384 18.33 -15.61 9.92
N GLU A 385 17.50 -15.06 9.03
CA GLU A 385 17.73 -15.11 7.57
C GLU A 385 18.69 -14.04 7.06
N ASN A 386 18.86 -12.95 7.84
CA ASN A 386 19.69 -11.80 7.48
C ASN A 386 20.18 -11.08 8.74
N ASP A 387 21.08 -10.11 8.55
CA ASP A 387 21.70 -9.34 9.63
C ASP A 387 20.68 -8.56 10.47
N GLN A 388 19.59 -8.07 9.86
CA GLN A 388 18.53 -7.35 10.57
C GLN A 388 17.79 -8.29 11.54
N GLN A 389 17.42 -9.50 11.10
CA GLN A 389 16.79 -10.51 11.96
C GLN A 389 17.77 -10.99 13.04
N TYR A 390 19.06 -11.13 12.71
CA TYR A 390 20.09 -11.47 13.68
C TYR A 390 20.18 -10.41 14.79
N ALA A 391 20.23 -9.12 14.43
CA ALA A 391 20.22 -8.03 15.40
C ALA A 391 18.94 -8.03 16.25
N GLN A 392 17.77 -8.27 15.65
CA GLN A 392 16.50 -8.35 16.38
C GLN A 392 16.50 -9.46 17.43
N LEU A 393 17.07 -10.64 17.14
CA LEU A 393 17.19 -11.73 18.11
C LEU A 393 18.13 -11.37 19.27
N ILE A 394 19.27 -10.74 18.96
CA ILE A 394 20.22 -10.28 19.99
C ILE A 394 19.56 -9.23 20.90
N LEU A 395 18.85 -8.25 20.34
CA LEU A 395 18.13 -7.23 21.11
C LEU A 395 17.00 -7.83 21.94
N ALA A 396 16.27 -8.81 21.40
CA ALA A 396 15.22 -9.51 22.13
C ALA A 396 15.80 -10.27 23.33
N GLU A 397 16.89 -11.01 23.14
CA GLU A 397 17.55 -11.74 24.23
C GLU A 397 18.17 -10.78 25.26
N ALA A 398 18.79 -9.69 24.83
CA ALA A 398 19.28 -8.62 25.71
C ALA A 398 18.15 -8.03 26.57
N GLN A 399 16.96 -7.86 25.99
CA GLN A 399 15.79 -7.40 26.74
C GLN A 399 15.35 -8.41 27.80
N LEU A 400 15.33 -9.71 27.50
CA LEU A 400 15.01 -10.74 28.49
C LEU A 400 16.01 -10.77 29.65
N LEU A 401 17.30 -10.58 29.36
CA LEU A 401 18.36 -10.51 30.37
C LEU A 401 18.25 -9.25 31.24
N ARG A 402 17.82 -8.12 30.67
CA ARG A 402 17.52 -6.89 31.43
C ARG A 402 16.39 -7.10 32.43
N GLU A 403 15.34 -7.85 32.08
CA GLU A 403 14.22 -8.15 32.99
C GLU A 403 14.65 -8.95 34.24
N VAL A 404 15.79 -9.64 34.20
CA VAL A 404 16.37 -10.37 35.34
C VAL A 404 17.62 -9.69 35.91
N ASN A 405 17.86 -8.41 35.57
CA ASN A 405 19.00 -7.59 36.04
C ASN A 405 20.39 -8.18 35.74
N ALA A 406 20.53 -8.98 34.68
CA ALA A 406 21.79 -9.62 34.30
C ALA A 406 22.68 -8.70 33.42
N HIS A 407 23.08 -7.54 33.96
CA HIS A 407 23.75 -6.48 33.18
C HIS A 407 25.06 -6.92 32.48
N ASP A 408 25.90 -7.72 33.15
CA ASP A 408 27.13 -8.25 32.56
C ASP A 408 26.85 -9.18 31.38
N GLU A 409 25.81 -10.02 31.47
CA GLU A 409 25.42 -10.91 30.37
C GLU A 409 24.86 -10.13 29.18
N VAL A 410 24.11 -9.06 29.42
CA VAL A 410 23.61 -8.16 28.37
C VAL A 410 24.79 -7.58 27.58
N PHE A 411 25.79 -7.03 28.27
CA PHE A 411 26.99 -6.48 27.63
C PHE A 411 27.71 -7.54 26.78
N ASN A 412 28.00 -8.71 27.35
CA ASN A 412 28.73 -9.78 26.65
C ASN A 412 27.97 -10.30 25.42
N LEU A 413 26.64 -10.40 25.51
CA LEU A 413 25.79 -10.81 24.40
C LEU A 413 25.85 -9.80 23.25
N LEU A 414 25.72 -8.51 23.55
CA LEU A 414 25.75 -7.44 22.56
C LEU A 414 27.14 -7.29 21.94
N ASP A 415 28.20 -7.46 22.73
CA ASP A 415 29.58 -7.47 22.25
C ASP A 415 29.81 -8.59 21.22
N LYS A 416 29.36 -9.81 21.56
CA LYS A 416 29.37 -10.94 20.63
C LYS A 416 28.54 -10.65 19.37
N GLY A 417 27.37 -10.02 19.50
CA GLY A 417 26.55 -9.61 18.36
C GLY A 417 27.30 -8.67 17.41
N LEU A 418 27.92 -7.62 17.94
CA LEU A 418 28.71 -6.65 17.18
C LEU A 418 29.99 -7.23 16.59
N SER A 419 30.55 -8.30 17.16
CA SER A 419 31.67 -9.02 16.52
C SER A 419 31.28 -9.68 15.19
N LYS A 420 29.99 -10.05 15.02
CA LYS A 420 29.47 -10.66 13.80
C LYS A 420 28.94 -9.63 12.81
N ILE A 421 28.23 -8.62 13.30
CA ILE A 421 27.69 -7.51 12.51
C ILE A 421 28.24 -6.18 13.03
N PRO A 422 29.49 -5.82 12.65
CA PRO A 422 30.10 -4.57 13.07
C PRO A 422 29.24 -3.37 12.66
N ASP A 423 29.30 -2.31 13.45
CA ASP A 423 28.66 -1.03 13.16
C ASP A 423 27.12 -1.06 13.06
N HIS A 424 26.45 -2.13 13.52
CA HIS A 424 24.98 -2.16 13.55
C HIS A 424 24.44 -1.10 14.54
N PRO A 425 23.68 -0.08 14.10
CA PRO A 425 23.33 1.07 14.93
C PRO A 425 22.62 0.71 16.24
N ASP A 426 21.62 -0.17 16.17
CA ASP A 426 20.82 -0.53 17.35
C ASP A 426 21.63 -1.33 18.37
N LEU A 427 22.58 -2.16 17.91
CA LEU A 427 23.44 -2.94 18.80
C LEU A 427 24.52 -2.07 19.44
N LEU A 428 25.06 -1.09 18.70
CA LEU A 428 25.98 -0.09 19.25
C LEU A 428 25.30 0.71 20.37
N TYR A 429 24.06 1.15 20.13
CA TYR A 429 23.29 1.87 21.13
C TYR A 429 23.06 1.02 22.39
N ASP A 430 22.50 -0.19 22.24
CA ASP A 430 22.21 -1.06 23.37
C ASP A 430 23.48 -1.48 24.11
N ARG A 431 24.61 -1.76 23.40
CA ARG A 431 25.88 -2.12 24.06
C ARG A 431 26.43 -0.93 24.83
N ALA A 432 26.32 0.29 24.31
CA ALA A 432 26.77 1.47 25.03
C ALA A 432 26.02 1.68 26.35
N LEU A 433 24.70 1.48 26.35
CA LEU A 433 23.88 1.55 27.57
C LEU A 433 24.23 0.43 28.55
N ALA A 434 24.43 -0.79 28.06
CA ALA A 434 24.84 -1.92 28.90
C ALA A 434 26.25 -1.70 29.50
N ALA A 435 27.20 -1.20 28.70
CA ALA A 435 28.55 -0.86 29.11
C ALA A 435 28.56 0.24 30.18
N ASP A 436 27.69 1.25 30.05
CA ASP A 436 27.57 2.34 31.03
C ASP A 436 27.10 1.81 32.39
N LYS A 437 26.09 0.92 32.38
CA LYS A 437 25.57 0.27 33.60
C LYS A 437 26.60 -0.58 34.35
N ILE A 438 27.58 -1.15 33.66
CA ILE A 438 28.67 -1.94 34.27
C ILE A 438 29.98 -1.16 34.43
N GLY A 439 29.97 0.16 34.17
CA GLY A 439 31.13 1.03 34.38
C GLY A 439 32.21 1.01 33.28
N MET A 440 31.94 0.41 32.12
CA MET A 440 32.84 0.37 30.96
C MET A 440 32.68 1.61 30.09
N PHE A 441 32.98 2.77 30.66
CA PHE A 441 32.64 4.06 30.04
C PHE A 441 33.44 4.42 28.78
N ASP A 442 34.63 3.86 28.62
CA ASP A 442 35.44 3.99 27.41
C ASP A 442 34.74 3.36 26.20
N ILE A 443 34.10 2.20 26.41
CA ILE A 443 33.28 1.54 25.40
C ILE A 443 32.00 2.35 25.15
N THR A 444 31.31 2.81 26.19
CA THR A 444 30.12 3.67 26.05
C THR A 444 30.40 4.87 25.15
N GLU A 445 31.47 5.61 25.42
CA GLU A 445 31.83 6.77 24.62
C GLU A 445 32.19 6.40 23.18
N ARG A 446 33.02 5.36 22.99
CA ARG A 446 33.41 4.91 21.65
C ARG A 446 32.19 4.53 20.80
N ASP A 447 31.29 3.73 21.35
CA ASP A 447 30.14 3.19 20.64
C ASP A 447 29.12 4.29 20.31
N LEU A 448 28.85 5.21 21.24
CA LEU A 448 27.93 6.33 20.99
C LEU A 448 28.49 7.32 19.98
N ARG A 449 29.80 7.61 20.02
CA ARG A 449 30.43 8.44 18.98
C ARG A 449 30.34 7.78 17.61
N LYS A 450 30.62 6.49 17.52
CA LYS A 450 30.48 5.73 16.29
C LYS A 450 29.03 5.72 15.79
N LEU A 451 28.07 5.56 16.69
CA LEU A 451 26.65 5.65 16.34
C LEU A 451 26.25 7.03 15.83
N ILE A 452 26.74 8.11 16.45
CA ILE A 452 26.53 9.49 15.99
C ILE A 452 27.11 9.71 14.58
N GLU A 453 28.29 9.16 14.30
CA GLU A 453 28.88 9.20 12.95
C GLU A 453 28.01 8.49 11.91
N LEU A 454 27.46 7.32 12.25
CA LEU A 454 26.62 6.52 11.36
C LEU A 454 25.20 7.09 11.21
N ARG A 455 24.66 7.70 12.27
CA ARG A 455 23.30 8.22 12.41
C ARG A 455 23.34 9.61 13.05
N PRO A 456 23.71 10.65 12.29
CA PRO A 456 23.85 12.02 12.82
C PRO A 456 22.51 12.65 13.22
N ASP A 457 21.39 12.03 12.87
CA ASP A 457 20.02 12.39 13.23
C ASP A 457 19.47 11.62 14.46
N ASN A 458 20.26 10.75 15.08
CA ASN A 458 19.84 9.99 16.26
C ASN A 458 19.95 10.83 17.54
N ALA A 459 18.85 11.48 17.93
CA ALA A 459 18.77 12.29 19.15
C ALA A 459 19.19 11.53 20.42
N HIS A 460 18.77 10.27 20.56
CA HIS A 460 19.05 9.46 21.74
C HIS A 460 20.54 9.12 21.89
N ALA A 461 21.28 8.96 20.79
CA ALA A 461 22.72 8.73 20.84
C ALA A 461 23.48 9.94 21.42
N TYR A 462 23.12 11.16 20.96
CA TYR A 462 23.65 12.40 21.54
C TYR A 462 23.27 12.55 23.01
N ASN A 463 22.00 12.26 23.34
CA ASN A 463 21.50 12.36 24.70
C ASN A 463 22.25 11.40 25.64
N ALA A 464 22.34 10.12 25.28
CA ALA A 464 23.02 9.10 26.08
C ALA A 464 24.49 9.45 26.33
N LEU A 465 25.20 9.98 25.31
CA LEU A 465 26.60 10.36 25.47
C LEU A 465 26.74 11.57 26.38
N GLY A 466 25.93 12.60 26.15
CA GLY A 466 25.97 13.81 26.96
C GLY A 466 25.55 13.54 28.41
N TYR A 467 24.51 12.75 28.62
CA TYR A 467 24.04 12.33 29.93
C TYR A 467 25.11 11.53 30.68
N SER A 468 25.71 10.52 30.05
CA SER A 468 26.78 9.71 30.66
C SER A 468 27.97 10.59 31.10
N LEU A 469 28.35 11.60 30.31
CA LEU A 469 29.39 12.57 30.68
C LEU A 469 28.96 13.47 31.85
N ALA A 470 27.74 14.01 31.78
CA ALA A 470 27.17 14.87 32.82
C ALA A 470 27.05 14.16 34.16
N GLU A 471 26.59 12.91 34.15
CA GLU A 471 26.39 12.08 35.33
C GLU A 471 27.69 11.81 36.10
N ARG A 472 28.82 11.79 35.39
CA ARG A 472 30.15 11.63 36.00
C ARG A 472 30.84 12.97 36.26
N GLY A 473 30.20 14.10 35.95
CA GLY A 473 30.77 15.44 36.11
C GLY A 473 31.91 15.72 35.13
N LEU A 474 31.99 14.97 34.02
CA LEU A 474 33.08 15.03 33.06
C LEU A 474 32.70 15.90 31.87
N ARG A 475 33.62 16.74 31.40
CA ARG A 475 33.50 17.51 30.15
C ARG A 475 32.13 18.20 29.98
N LEU A 476 31.62 18.79 31.05
CA LEU A 476 30.27 19.37 31.12
C LEU A 476 29.92 20.33 29.95
N PRO A 477 30.85 21.16 29.42
CA PRO A 477 30.56 21.97 28.23
C PRO A 477 30.23 21.14 26.99
N GLU A 478 30.91 20.00 26.80
CA GLU A 478 30.62 19.08 25.71
C GLU A 478 29.32 18.31 25.95
N ALA A 479 29.09 17.84 27.18
CA ALA A 479 27.84 17.20 27.57
C ALA A 479 26.62 18.08 27.24
N LEU A 480 26.72 19.38 27.58
CA LEU A 480 25.68 20.36 27.26
C LEU A 480 25.49 20.54 25.74
N ALA A 481 26.58 20.57 24.96
CA ALA A 481 26.49 20.70 23.51
C ALA A 481 25.81 19.47 22.86
N LEU A 482 26.16 18.27 23.32
CA LEU A 482 25.54 17.02 22.86
C LEU A 482 24.05 16.97 23.20
N ILE A 483 23.67 17.26 24.45
CA ILE A 483 22.26 17.22 24.86
C ILE A 483 21.44 18.32 24.16
N LYS A 484 22.01 19.52 23.95
CA LYS A 484 21.34 20.54 23.13
C LYS A 484 21.10 20.07 21.70
N LYS A 485 22.06 19.35 21.10
CA LYS A 485 21.85 18.73 19.79
C LYS A 485 20.73 17.70 19.82
N ALA A 486 20.63 16.90 20.89
CA ALA A 486 19.54 15.97 21.07
C ALA A 486 18.17 16.68 21.15
N VAL A 487 18.07 17.78 21.91
CA VAL A 487 16.85 18.61 21.98
C VAL A 487 16.50 19.23 20.63
N GLU A 488 17.46 19.68 19.84
CA GLU A 488 17.19 20.17 18.47
C GLU A 488 16.56 19.09 17.58
N LEU A 489 16.97 17.83 17.74
CA LEU A 489 16.50 16.70 16.94
C LEU A 489 15.16 16.15 17.45
N ALA A 490 14.92 16.18 18.75
CA ALA A 490 13.71 15.67 19.41
C ALA A 490 13.26 16.63 20.53
N PRO A 491 12.66 17.78 20.18
CA PRO A 491 12.36 18.85 21.13
C PRO A 491 11.24 18.53 22.11
N ASP A 492 10.40 17.53 21.81
CA ASP A 492 9.24 17.16 22.63
C ASP A 492 9.52 15.93 23.51
N ASP A 493 10.75 15.42 23.53
CA ASP A 493 11.12 14.24 24.31
C ASP A 493 11.41 14.62 25.79
N PRO A 494 10.59 14.15 26.75
CA PRO A 494 10.75 14.50 28.16
C PRO A 494 12.06 13.96 28.76
N TYR A 495 12.59 12.83 28.29
CA TYR A 495 13.84 12.26 28.82
C TYR A 495 15.08 13.05 28.38
N ILE A 496 15.03 13.65 27.19
CA ILE A 496 16.09 14.54 26.71
C ILE A 496 16.01 15.89 27.43
N MET A 497 14.81 16.40 27.70
CA MET A 497 14.63 17.58 28.54
C MET A 497 15.14 17.36 29.96
N ASP A 498 14.86 16.19 30.54
CA ASP A 498 15.39 15.80 31.85
C ASP A 498 16.93 15.80 31.86
N SER A 499 17.55 15.15 30.87
CA SER A 499 19.01 15.16 30.70
C SER A 499 19.57 16.58 30.54
N LEU A 500 18.86 17.48 29.85
CA LEU A 500 19.25 18.89 29.72
C LEU A 500 19.19 19.62 31.05
N GLY A 501 18.14 19.39 31.83
CA GLY A 501 18.01 19.94 33.17
C GLY A 501 19.11 19.42 34.09
N TRP A 502 19.41 18.13 34.00
CA TRP A 502 20.46 17.47 34.76
C TRP A 502 21.85 18.03 34.46
N VAL A 503 22.23 18.22 33.19
CA VAL A 503 23.54 18.81 32.87
C VAL A 503 23.66 20.24 33.37
N TYR A 504 22.58 21.05 33.35
CA TYR A 504 22.61 22.38 33.96
C TYR A 504 22.80 22.32 35.47
N TYR A 505 22.13 21.39 36.16
CA TYR A 505 22.36 21.14 37.58
C TYR A 505 23.82 20.80 37.87
N ARG A 506 24.42 19.88 37.10
CA ARG A 506 25.83 19.48 37.24
C ARG A 506 26.81 20.61 36.95
N MET A 507 26.40 21.62 36.19
CA MET A 507 27.14 22.88 35.97
C MET A 507 26.92 23.94 37.06
N GLY A 508 26.14 23.66 38.11
CA GLY A 508 25.77 24.60 39.17
C GLY A 508 24.68 25.61 38.77
N LYS A 509 24.07 25.44 37.60
CA LYS A 509 23.01 26.33 37.06
C LYS A 509 21.64 25.83 37.50
N LEU A 510 21.38 25.95 38.80
CA LEU A 510 20.22 25.34 39.47
C LEU A 510 18.87 25.84 38.91
N ASN A 511 18.76 27.12 38.54
CA ASN A 511 17.51 27.69 38.05
C ASN A 511 17.17 27.18 36.65
N GLU A 512 18.15 27.13 35.75
CA GLU A 512 17.99 26.57 34.41
C GLU A 512 17.67 25.08 34.49
N GLY A 513 18.40 24.33 35.32
CA GLY A 513 18.14 22.91 35.56
C GLY A 513 16.70 22.65 36.02
N LEU A 514 16.26 23.41 37.03
CA LEU A 514 14.91 23.30 37.58
C LEU A 514 13.82 23.60 36.55
N ASN A 515 14.03 24.58 35.66
CA ASN A 515 13.04 24.92 34.62
C ASN A 515 12.82 23.75 33.66
N TYR A 516 13.91 23.15 33.15
CA TYR A 516 13.81 22.02 32.23
C TYR A 516 13.26 20.76 32.90
N LEU A 517 13.67 20.46 34.14
CA LEU A 517 13.15 19.32 34.90
C LEU A 517 11.66 19.44 35.20
N ASN A 518 11.17 20.64 35.50
CA ASN A 518 9.72 20.89 35.67
C ASN A 518 8.96 20.65 34.36
N LEU A 519 9.50 21.08 33.22
CA LEU A 519 8.88 20.84 31.91
C LEU A 519 8.86 19.34 31.57
N ALA A 520 9.98 18.64 31.82
CA ALA A 520 10.10 17.21 31.63
C ALA A 520 9.07 16.45 32.49
N PHE A 521 8.99 16.76 33.79
CA PHE A 521 8.08 16.11 34.73
C PHE A 521 6.60 16.42 34.43
N ALA A 522 6.28 17.64 34.02
CA ALA A 522 4.93 18.03 33.62
C ALA A 522 4.49 17.30 32.33
N SER A 523 5.43 17.07 31.41
CA SER A 523 5.19 16.27 30.21
C SER A 523 5.04 14.78 30.55
N ARG A 524 5.90 14.26 31.43
CA ARG A 524 5.93 12.87 31.85
C ARG A 524 6.31 12.74 33.34
N PRO A 525 5.37 12.37 34.22
CA PRO A 525 5.64 12.11 35.64
C PRO A 525 6.39 10.79 35.88
N ASP A 526 7.63 10.69 35.39
CA ASP A 526 8.50 9.51 35.46
C ASP A 526 9.34 9.50 36.76
N PRO A 527 9.59 8.35 37.39
CA PRO A 527 10.36 8.28 38.64
C PRO A 527 11.83 8.71 38.51
N GLU A 528 12.49 8.52 37.35
CA GLU A 528 13.86 9.00 37.15
C GLU A 528 13.90 10.54 37.07
N ILE A 529 12.95 11.11 36.33
CA ILE A 529 12.78 12.58 36.23
C ILE A 529 12.44 13.16 37.61
N ALA A 530 11.59 12.48 38.38
CA ALA A 530 11.26 12.89 39.74
C ALA A 530 12.49 12.86 40.67
N ALA A 531 13.36 11.86 40.54
CA ALA A 531 14.60 11.77 41.30
C ALA A 531 15.49 13.00 41.03
N HIS A 532 15.76 13.30 39.75
CA HIS A 532 16.54 14.47 39.34
C HIS A 532 15.89 15.80 39.79
N LEU A 533 14.60 15.97 39.55
CA LEU A 533 13.86 17.18 39.94
C LEU A 533 13.95 17.43 41.45
N GLY A 534 13.70 16.40 42.25
CA GLY A 534 13.80 16.52 43.70
C GLY A 534 15.23 16.79 44.16
N GLU A 535 16.26 16.23 43.52
CA GLU A 535 17.64 16.52 43.88
C GLU A 535 18.02 17.98 43.59
N VAL A 536 17.57 18.55 42.47
CA VAL A 536 17.78 19.98 42.18
C VAL A 536 17.04 20.87 43.18
N LEU A 537 15.80 20.52 43.55
CA LEU A 537 15.03 21.22 44.58
C LEU A 537 15.73 21.15 45.94
N TRP A 538 16.26 19.97 46.30
CA TRP A 538 17.02 19.75 47.53
C TRP A 538 18.27 20.62 47.58
N ALA A 539 19.06 20.64 46.51
CA ALA A 539 20.27 21.47 46.39
C ALA A 539 19.97 22.97 46.44
N LYS A 540 18.76 23.40 46.04
CA LYS A 540 18.28 24.78 46.12
C LYS A 540 17.73 25.15 47.51
N GLY A 541 17.57 24.18 48.41
CA GLY A 541 17.01 24.37 49.76
C GLY A 541 15.49 24.20 49.84
N ALA A 542 14.82 23.88 48.74
CA ALA A 542 13.38 23.59 48.69
C ALA A 542 13.09 22.13 49.08
N ARG A 543 13.51 21.74 50.29
CA ARG A 543 13.48 20.33 50.73
C ARG A 543 12.07 19.74 50.84
N GLU A 544 11.10 20.53 51.32
CA GLU A 544 9.71 20.08 51.42
C GLU A 544 9.10 19.75 50.04
N ASP A 545 9.41 20.55 49.02
CA ASP A 545 8.96 20.30 47.65
C ASP A 545 9.62 19.05 47.06
N ALA A 546 10.93 18.86 47.31
CA ALA A 546 11.67 17.67 46.89
C ALA A 546 11.06 16.39 47.48
N GLU A 547 10.81 16.38 48.80
CA GLU A 547 10.20 15.24 49.48
C GLU A 547 8.80 14.93 48.94
N LYS A 548 8.01 15.96 48.65
CA LYS A 548 6.67 15.79 48.08
C LYS A 548 6.72 15.14 46.70
N ILE A 549 7.62 15.59 45.83
CA ILE A 549 7.82 15.01 44.50
C ILE A 549 8.25 13.55 44.61
N TRP A 550 9.26 13.25 45.43
CA TRP A 550 9.75 11.87 45.59
C TRP A 550 8.69 10.94 46.19
N ARG A 551 7.96 11.36 47.23
CA ARG A 551 6.87 10.55 47.80
C ARG A 551 5.78 10.26 46.79
N SER A 552 5.34 11.27 46.03
CA SER A 552 4.32 11.09 44.99
C SER A 552 4.80 10.15 43.88
N ALA A 553 6.06 10.25 43.45
CA ALA A 553 6.63 9.38 42.44
C ALA A 553 6.79 7.94 42.95
N LEU A 554 7.14 7.76 44.23
CA LEU A 554 7.29 6.46 44.88
C LEU A 554 5.93 5.79 45.12
N GLU A 555 4.89 6.53 45.48
CA GLU A 555 3.52 6.01 45.59
C GLU A 555 3.05 5.41 44.25
N ALA A 556 3.39 6.06 43.13
CA ALA A 556 3.11 5.54 41.80
C ALA A 556 4.05 4.39 41.38
N ASN A 557 5.28 4.34 41.93
CA ASN A 557 6.32 3.37 41.55
C ASN A 557 7.08 2.82 42.79
N PRO A 558 6.47 1.99 43.65
CA PRO A 558 6.99 1.67 45.00
C PRO A 558 8.35 0.95 45.06
N GLY A 559 8.83 0.40 43.94
CA GLY A 559 10.08 -0.35 43.87
C GLY A 559 11.15 0.28 42.96
N ASN A 560 11.01 1.56 42.58
CA ASN A 560 12.00 2.19 41.72
C ASN A 560 13.33 2.43 42.46
N GLU A 561 14.40 1.75 42.05
CA GLU A 561 15.71 1.78 42.71
C GLU A 561 16.35 3.18 42.70
N VAL A 562 16.31 3.88 41.56
CA VAL A 562 16.90 5.22 41.41
C VAL A 562 16.31 6.20 42.43
N LEU A 563 14.99 6.19 42.58
CA LEU A 563 14.28 7.05 43.50
C LEU A 563 14.57 6.68 44.97
N LEU A 564 14.55 5.39 45.29
CA LEU A 564 14.87 4.89 46.63
C LEU A 564 16.30 5.24 47.04
N ASP A 565 17.28 5.07 46.15
CA ASP A 565 18.67 5.39 46.38
C ASP A 565 18.90 6.91 46.53
N THR A 566 18.20 7.72 45.72
CA THR A 566 18.26 9.19 45.81
C THR A 566 17.75 9.68 47.17
N MET A 567 16.57 9.20 47.59
CA MET A 567 16.00 9.53 48.90
C MET A 567 16.91 9.06 50.04
N LYS A 568 17.45 7.85 49.94
CA LYS A 568 18.37 7.30 50.95
C LYS A 568 19.63 8.15 51.09
N ARG A 569 20.22 8.59 49.97
CA ARG A 569 21.43 9.44 49.96
C ARG A 569 21.18 10.82 50.56
N LEU A 570 20.05 11.46 50.25
CA LEU A 570 19.82 12.87 50.58
C LEU A 570 19.05 13.09 51.89
N MET A 571 18.23 12.13 52.33
CA MET A 571 17.40 12.28 53.54
C MET A 571 17.99 11.62 54.79
N GLN A 572 19.10 10.90 54.69
CA GLN A 572 19.78 10.27 55.83
C GLN A 572 20.96 11.09 56.39
N GLU A 573 21.21 12.28 55.82
CA GLU A 573 22.11 13.32 56.35
C GLU A 573 21.31 14.44 57.01
#